data_AF-A0AAJ0PSP7-F1
#
_entry.id   AF-A0AAJ0PSP7-F1
#
_cell.length_a   1.000
_cell.length_b   1.000
_cell.length_c   1.000
_cell.angle_alpha   90.00
_cell.angle_beta   90.00
_cell.angle_gamma   90.00
#
_symmetry.space_group_name_H-M   'P 1'
#
loop_
_entity.id
_entity.type
_entity.pdbx_description
1 polymer ?
#
loop_
_entity_poly.entity_id
_entity_poly.type
_entity_poly.pdbx_seq_one_letter_code
_entity_poly.pdbx_strand_id
1 'polypeptide(L)'
;MFQMLPSMTLGRRLSVWWSCIWRQTLASVPVWILGVAIVGLTIWQTLPVAGQPPSGKAMALALVIFVVCFAICLPITGYTVRMGFAAHALPAPGRLSFGQALMIGLTTAGWATLAALPISAVTMPLRHGGHPLAGQAIGLVLNIAAGMYVVLPRQARRLRLQAGESA
;
A
#
# COMPACT_ATOMS: atom_id res chain seq x y z
N MET A 1 -7.49 0.69 -21.07
CA MET A 1 -7.83 0.50 -19.63
C MET A 1 -6.64 0.73 -18.68
N PHE A 2 -5.38 0.51 -19.09
CA PHE A 2 -4.16 0.79 -18.30
C PHE A 2 -3.36 2.02 -18.77
N GLN A 3 -3.99 2.88 -19.58
CA GLN A 3 -3.33 4.06 -20.10
C GLN A 3 -3.31 5.14 -19.01
N MET A 4 -2.10 5.56 -18.66
CA MET A 4 -1.89 6.74 -17.86
C MET A 4 -2.13 7.97 -18.74
N LEU A 5 -2.92 8.92 -18.25
CA LEU A 5 -3.16 10.20 -18.91
C LEU A 5 -2.57 11.30 -18.01
N PRO A 6 -1.67 12.16 -18.52
CA PRO A 6 -1.07 12.12 -19.86
C PRO A 6 -0.18 10.88 -20.09
N SER A 7 0.10 10.54 -21.35
CA SER A 7 1.02 9.45 -21.69
C SER A 7 2.42 9.78 -21.17
N MET A 8 3.09 8.78 -20.59
CA MET A 8 4.39 8.94 -19.94
C MET A 8 5.31 7.81 -20.32
N THR A 9 6.60 8.13 -20.44
CA THR A 9 7.68 7.16 -20.59
C THR A 9 7.81 6.29 -19.35
N LEU A 10 8.41 5.10 -19.49
CA LEU A 10 8.66 4.17 -18.39
C LEU A 10 9.38 4.86 -17.21
N GLY A 11 10.44 5.62 -17.50
CA GLY A 11 11.23 6.32 -16.48
C GLY A 11 10.41 7.35 -15.70
N ARG A 12 9.55 8.12 -16.38
CA ARG A 12 8.67 9.09 -15.70
C ARG A 12 7.63 8.38 -14.84
N ARG A 13 7.04 7.27 -15.31
CA ARG A 13 6.12 6.45 -14.51
C ARG A 13 6.79 5.87 -13.28
N LEU A 14 8.01 5.35 -13.43
CA LEU A 14 8.78 4.80 -12.33
C LEU A 14 9.11 5.87 -11.30
N SER A 15 9.49 7.08 -11.74
CA SER A 15 9.75 8.22 -10.86
C SER A 15 8.51 8.63 -10.06
N VAL A 16 7.34 8.74 -10.71
CA VAL A 16 6.08 9.06 -10.03
C VAL A 16 5.70 7.96 -9.04
N TRP A 17 5.77 6.70 -9.47
CA TRP A 17 5.51 5.54 -8.59
C TRP A 17 6.44 5.56 -7.38
N TRP A 18 7.73 5.78 -7.60
CA TRP A 18 8.77 5.85 -6.57
C TRP A 18 8.49 6.97 -5.56
N SER A 19 8.14 8.15 -6.04
CA SER A 19 7.77 9.28 -5.18
C SER A 19 6.51 8.98 -4.36
N CYS A 20 5.49 8.39 -4.98
CA CYS A 20 4.26 8.01 -4.28
C CYS A 20 4.52 6.94 -3.22
N ILE A 21 5.23 5.85 -3.54
CA ILE A 21 5.48 4.76 -2.60
C ILE A 21 6.30 5.26 -1.41
N TRP A 22 7.34 6.06 -1.62
CA TRP A 22 8.17 6.56 -0.52
C TRP A 22 7.40 7.49 0.42
N ARG A 23 6.57 8.38 -0.12
CA ARG A 23 5.73 9.25 0.70
C ARG A 23 4.69 8.46 1.50
N GLN A 24 4.08 7.44 0.90
CA GLN A 24 3.14 6.56 1.59
C GLN A 24 3.82 5.77 2.71
N THR A 25 4.97 5.17 2.41
CA THR A 25 5.75 4.40 3.39
C THR A 25 6.17 5.29 4.56
N LEU A 26 6.82 6.44 4.30
CA LEU A 26 7.25 7.34 5.37
C LEU A 26 6.11 7.84 6.25
N ALA A 27 4.94 8.10 5.66
CA ALA A 27 3.78 8.58 6.42
C ALA A 27 3.05 7.47 7.19
N SER A 28 3.10 6.22 6.73
CA SER A 28 2.41 5.08 7.35
C SER A 28 3.28 4.30 8.34
N VAL A 29 4.60 4.32 8.19
CA VAL A 29 5.56 3.62 9.06
C VAL A 29 5.34 3.92 10.55
N PRO A 30 5.15 5.18 11.00
CA PRO A 30 4.90 5.46 12.42
C PRO A 30 3.64 4.77 12.97
N VAL A 31 2.58 4.70 12.16
CA VAL A 31 1.31 4.04 12.52
C VAL A 31 1.53 2.53 12.69
N TRP A 32 2.30 1.91 11.79
CA TRP A 32 2.63 0.49 11.88
C TRP A 32 3.57 0.17 13.04
N ILE A 33 4.61 0.99 13.28
CA ILE A 33 5.52 0.83 14.42
C ILE A 33 4.73 0.88 15.72
N LEU A 34 3.83 1.85 15.88
CA LEU A 34 2.98 1.96 17.06
C LEU A 34 2.08 0.74 17.24
N GLY A 35 1.44 0.27 16.16
CA GLY A 35 0.61 -0.94 16.20
C GLY A 35 1.39 -2.19 16.61
N VAL A 36 2.57 -2.41 16.02
CA VAL A 36 3.46 -3.53 16.37
C VAL A 36 3.94 -3.42 17.81
N ALA A 37 4.28 -2.21 18.28
CA ALA A 37 4.70 -1.97 19.66
C ALA A 37 3.56 -2.30 20.65
N ILE A 38 2.33 -1.87 20.38
CA ILE A 38 1.16 -2.20 21.22
C ILE A 38 0.96 -3.71 21.30
N VAL A 39 0.99 -4.41 20.17
CA VAL A 39 0.81 -5.88 20.12
C VAL A 39 1.97 -6.58 20.85
N GLY A 40 3.21 -6.17 20.58
CA GLY A 40 4.41 -6.74 21.20
C GLY A 40 4.45 -6.55 22.71
N LEU A 41 4.13 -5.35 23.20
CA LEU A 41 4.04 -5.05 24.64
C LEU A 41 2.92 -5.85 25.31
N THR A 42 1.76 -5.97 24.66
CA THR A 42 0.65 -6.75 25.23
C THR A 42 1.00 -8.23 25.31
N ILE A 43 1.63 -8.78 24.27
CA ILE A 43 2.13 -10.16 24.27
C ILE A 43 3.17 -10.35 25.37
N TRP A 44 4.14 -9.44 25.49
CA TRP A 44 5.17 -9.49 26.53
C TRP A 44 4.59 -9.50 27.96
N GLN A 45 3.56 -8.68 28.22
CA GLN A 45 2.91 -8.60 29.52
C GLN A 45 2.01 -9.80 29.84
N THR A 46 1.56 -10.53 28.82
CA THR A 46 0.58 -11.63 28.97
C THR A 46 1.20 -13.02 28.80
N LEU A 47 2.47 -13.12 28.41
CA LEU A 47 3.21 -14.37 28.34
C LEU A 47 3.50 -14.88 29.76
N PRO A 48 2.92 -16.02 30.19
CA PRO A 48 3.52 -16.76 31.27
C PRO A 48 4.84 -17.34 30.77
N VAL A 49 5.83 -17.39 31.65
CA VAL A 49 7.13 -18.03 31.43
C VAL A 49 6.90 -19.42 30.80
N ALA A 50 7.55 -19.67 29.65
CA ALA A 50 7.64 -20.93 28.88
C ALA A 50 6.63 -21.19 27.73
N GLY A 51 7.13 -20.99 26.50
CA GLY A 51 6.92 -21.91 25.35
C GLY A 51 5.53 -22.05 24.73
N GLN A 52 4.48 -21.42 25.25
CA GLN A 52 3.14 -21.52 24.67
C GLN A 52 2.94 -20.58 23.47
N PRO A 53 2.25 -21.05 22.41
CA PRO A 53 1.88 -20.20 21.27
C PRO A 53 0.98 -19.04 21.72
N PRO A 54 0.96 -17.92 20.99
CA PRO A 54 0.15 -16.76 21.33
C PRO A 54 -1.32 -17.16 21.51
N SER A 55 -1.92 -16.74 22.63
CA SER A 55 -3.31 -17.05 22.93
C SER A 55 -4.26 -16.50 21.86
N GLY A 56 -5.44 -17.10 21.70
CA GLY A 56 -6.46 -16.59 20.77
C GLY A 56 -6.83 -15.11 21.00
N LYS A 57 -6.68 -14.62 22.24
CA LYS A 57 -6.85 -13.20 22.59
C LYS A 57 -5.75 -12.33 21.98
N ALA A 58 -4.49 -12.78 21.98
CA ALA A 58 -3.38 -12.06 21.36
C ALA A 58 -3.54 -11.99 19.83
N MET A 59 -4.00 -13.08 19.20
CA MET A 59 -4.33 -13.07 17.76
C MET A 59 -5.49 -12.11 17.45
N ALA A 60 -6.55 -12.12 18.25
CA ALA A 60 -7.69 -11.21 18.08
C ALA A 60 -7.24 -9.75 18.23
N LEU A 61 -6.42 -9.44 19.24
CA LEU A 61 -5.85 -8.11 19.42
C LEU A 61 -4.99 -7.69 18.23
N ALA A 62 -4.09 -8.56 17.76
CA ALA A 62 -3.26 -8.28 16.59
C ALA A 62 -4.11 -7.98 15.35
N LEU A 63 -5.19 -8.72 15.13
CA LEU A 63 -6.14 -8.47 14.04
C LEU A 63 -6.85 -7.12 14.19
N VAL A 64 -7.33 -6.79 15.39
CA VAL A 64 -7.99 -5.50 15.66
C VAL A 64 -7.03 -4.34 15.41
N ILE A 65 -5.81 -4.42 15.94
CA ILE A 65 -4.79 -3.39 15.75
C ILE A 65 -4.42 -3.28 14.26
N PHE A 66 -4.28 -4.40 13.56
CA PHE A 66 -4.04 -4.39 12.11
C PHE A 66 -5.15 -3.64 11.36
N VAL A 67 -6.42 -3.92 11.66
CA VAL A 67 -7.56 -3.26 11.01
C VAL A 67 -7.57 -1.76 11.33
N VAL A 68 -7.29 -1.36 12.57
CA VAL A 68 -7.23 0.05 12.98
C VAL A 68 -6.07 0.78 12.29
N CYS A 69 -4.85 0.22 12.32
CA CYS A 69 -3.70 0.77 11.62
C CYS A 69 -3.97 0.90 10.12
N PHE A 70 -4.56 -0.12 9.51
CA PHE A 70 -4.94 -0.10 8.10
C PHE A 70 -5.94 1.01 7.81
N ALA A 71 -7.01 1.12 8.60
CA ALA A 71 -8.03 2.16 8.44
C ALA A 71 -7.45 3.58 8.55
N ILE A 72 -6.51 3.81 9.47
CA ILE A 72 -5.79 5.09 9.62
C ILE A 72 -4.86 5.34 8.42
N CYS A 73 -4.19 4.31 7.91
CA CYS A 73 -3.28 4.44 6.77
C CYS A 73 -4.00 4.77 5.45
N LEU A 74 -5.29 4.43 5.30
CA LEU A 74 -6.04 4.71 4.07
C LEU A 74 -6.11 6.20 3.72
N PRO A 75 -6.64 7.11 4.57
CA PRO A 75 -6.66 8.54 4.26
C PRO A 75 -5.25 9.12 4.13
N ILE A 76 -4.28 8.66 4.94
CA ILE A 76 -2.86 9.05 4.82
C ILE A 76 -2.32 8.73 3.42
N THR A 77 -2.62 7.54 2.92
CA THR A 77 -2.28 7.11 1.55
C THR A 77 -2.91 8.05 0.53
N GLY A 78 -4.17 8.41 0.69
CA GLY A 78 -4.86 9.36 -0.20
C GLY A 78 -4.16 10.72 -0.29
N TYR A 79 -3.83 11.32 0.86
CA TYR A 79 -3.15 12.61 0.92
C TYR A 79 -1.73 12.55 0.32
N THR A 80 -0.97 11.49 0.62
CA THR A 80 0.40 11.31 0.14
C THR A 80 0.48 11.01 -1.36
N VAL A 81 -0.47 10.23 -1.90
CA VAL A 81 -0.62 10.02 -3.35
C VAL A 81 -0.84 11.36 -4.05
N ARG A 82 -1.78 12.17 -3.56
CA ARG A 82 -2.03 13.51 -4.11
C ARG A 82 -0.78 14.39 -4.07
N MET A 83 -0.05 14.39 -2.96
CA MET A 83 1.22 15.14 -2.88
C MET A 83 2.27 14.62 -3.86
N GLY A 84 2.37 13.31 -4.07
CA GLY A 84 3.26 12.72 -5.07
C GLY A 84 2.90 13.18 -6.49
N PHE A 85 1.62 13.13 -6.85
CA PHE A 85 1.14 13.62 -8.15
C PHE A 85 1.39 15.12 -8.33
N ALA A 86 1.10 15.94 -7.31
CA ALA A 86 1.37 17.38 -7.35
C ALA A 86 2.87 17.68 -7.50
N ALA A 87 3.74 16.95 -6.81
CA ALA A 87 5.19 17.11 -6.92
C ALA A 87 5.75 16.79 -8.32
N HIS A 88 5.03 15.99 -9.11
CA HIS A 88 5.38 15.66 -10.49
C HIS A 88 4.58 16.45 -11.54
N ALA A 89 3.94 17.55 -11.12
CA ALA A 89 3.08 18.40 -11.94
C ALA A 89 2.01 17.60 -12.70
N LEU A 90 1.44 16.58 -12.04
CA LEU A 90 0.32 15.79 -12.57
C LEU A 90 -1.01 16.32 -12.05
N PRO A 91 -2.12 16.06 -12.77
CA PRO A 91 -3.44 16.47 -12.33
C PRO A 91 -3.74 15.98 -10.91
N ALA A 92 -3.96 16.92 -10.00
CA ALA A 92 -4.32 16.68 -8.61
C ALA A 92 -5.16 17.85 -8.08
N PRO A 93 -6.21 17.59 -7.29
CA PRO A 93 -7.05 18.65 -6.75
C PRO A 93 -6.27 19.54 -5.78
N GLY A 94 -6.64 20.84 -5.73
CA GLY A 94 -6.02 21.83 -4.84
C GLY A 94 -6.24 21.57 -3.35
N ARG A 95 -7.34 20.89 -2.99
CA ARG A 95 -7.62 20.37 -1.64
C ARG A 95 -8.34 19.02 -1.77
N LEU A 96 -8.04 18.09 -0.87
CA LEU A 96 -8.77 16.83 -0.74
C LEU A 96 -9.59 16.85 0.55
N SER A 97 -10.89 16.54 0.44
CA SER A 97 -11.69 16.20 1.62
C SER A 97 -11.26 14.85 2.18
N PHE A 98 -11.59 14.59 3.45
CA PHE A 98 -11.29 13.31 4.10
C PHE A 98 -11.85 12.12 3.32
N GLY A 99 -13.11 12.21 2.88
CA GLY A 99 -13.75 11.16 2.07
C GLY A 99 -13.06 10.94 0.73
N GLN A 100 -12.61 12.00 0.06
CA GLN A 100 -11.86 11.87 -1.20
C GLN A 100 -10.50 11.19 -0.98
N ALA A 101 -9.79 11.56 0.09
CA ALA A 101 -8.53 10.92 0.47
C ALA A 101 -8.74 9.43 0.82
N LEU A 102 -9.77 9.11 1.60
CA LEU A 102 -10.14 7.73 1.92
C LEU A 102 -10.42 6.91 0.66
N MET A 103 -11.17 7.45 -0.31
CA MET A 103 -11.46 6.76 -1.57
C MET A 103 -10.20 6.52 -2.41
N ILE A 104 -9.25 7.44 -2.43
CA ILE A 104 -7.94 7.22 -3.09
C ILE A 104 -7.16 6.12 -2.36
N GLY A 105 -7.13 6.16 -1.03
CA GLY A 105 -6.50 5.13 -0.20
C GLY A 105 -7.08 3.75 -0.47
N LEU A 106 -8.41 3.61 -0.45
CA LEU A 106 -9.12 2.36 -0.75
C LEU A 106 -8.85 1.86 -2.17
N THR A 107 -8.78 2.76 -3.14
CA THR A 107 -8.42 2.39 -4.52
C THR A 107 -7.00 1.85 -4.56
N THR A 108 -6.07 2.53 -3.89
CA THR A 108 -4.67 2.14 -3.84
C THR A 108 -4.51 0.76 -3.21
N ALA A 109 -5.07 0.59 -2.01
CA ALA A 109 -4.99 -0.67 -1.27
C ALA A 109 -5.72 -1.80 -1.99
N GLY A 110 -6.95 -1.56 -2.46
CA GLY A 110 -7.76 -2.58 -3.14
C GLY A 110 -7.07 -3.12 -4.39
N TRP A 111 -6.53 -2.24 -5.25
CA TRP A 111 -5.83 -2.67 -6.46
C TRP A 111 -4.45 -3.26 -6.18
N ALA A 112 -3.74 -2.78 -5.16
CA ALA A 112 -2.49 -3.39 -4.71
C ALA A 112 -2.74 -4.83 -4.21
N THR A 113 -3.75 -5.04 -3.38
CA THR A 113 -4.13 -6.37 -2.89
C THR A 113 -4.55 -7.30 -4.03
N LEU A 114 -5.43 -6.84 -4.93
CA LEU A 114 -5.85 -7.63 -6.08
C LEU A 114 -4.68 -8.01 -7.00
N ALA A 115 -3.69 -7.12 -7.16
CA ALA A 115 -2.50 -7.43 -7.94
C ALA A 115 -1.51 -8.36 -7.19
N ALA A 116 -1.45 -8.26 -5.86
CA ALA A 116 -0.56 -9.09 -5.05
C ALA A 116 -0.98 -10.57 -5.01
N LEU A 117 -2.27 -10.88 -5.14
CA LEU A 117 -2.79 -12.25 -5.16
C LEU A 117 -2.17 -13.13 -6.26
N PRO A 118 -2.26 -12.79 -7.56
CA PRO A 118 -1.65 -13.59 -8.62
C PRO A 118 -0.12 -13.61 -8.53
N ILE A 119 0.51 -12.51 -8.09
CA ILE A 119 1.97 -12.48 -7.88
C ILE A 119 2.38 -13.48 -6.80
N SER A 120 1.62 -13.56 -5.72
CA SER A 120 1.86 -14.52 -4.64
C SER A 120 1.67 -15.95 -5.15
N ALA A 121 0.62 -16.22 -5.91
CA ALA A 121 0.38 -17.53 -6.51
C ALA A 121 1.53 -17.98 -7.45
N VAL A 122 2.05 -17.06 -8.28
CA VAL A 122 3.17 -17.35 -9.20
C VAL A 122 4.50 -17.53 -8.47
N THR A 123 4.73 -16.81 -7.37
CA THR A 123 6.00 -16.87 -6.63
C THR A 123 6.02 -17.93 -5.53
N MET A 124 4.87 -18.46 -5.13
CA MET A 124 4.75 -19.48 -4.08
C MET A 124 5.53 -20.76 -4.37
N PRO A 125 5.50 -21.35 -5.59
CA PRO A 125 6.27 -22.56 -5.89
C PRO A 125 7.78 -22.34 -5.76
N LEU A 126 8.29 -21.19 -6.20
CA LEU A 126 9.71 -20.85 -6.10
C LEU A 126 10.17 -20.69 -4.64
N ARG A 127 9.31 -20.11 -3.79
CA ARG A 127 9.59 -19.95 -2.36
C ARG A 127 9.61 -21.29 -1.62
N HIS A 128 8.69 -22.20 -1.94
CA HIS A 128 8.61 -23.52 -1.32
C HIS A 128 9.60 -24.53 -1.92
N GLY A 129 10.01 -24.33 -3.18
CA GLY A 129 10.96 -25.18 -3.90
C GLY A 129 12.44 -24.90 -3.62
N GLY A 130 12.78 -24.21 -2.52
CA GLY A 130 14.17 -23.97 -2.11
C GLY A 130 14.84 -22.75 -2.75
N HIS A 131 14.12 -21.91 -3.49
CA HIS A 131 14.64 -20.66 -4.08
C HIS A 131 13.96 -19.40 -3.53
N PRO A 132 14.01 -19.16 -2.20
CA PRO A 132 13.27 -18.06 -1.55
C PRO A 132 13.70 -16.70 -2.07
N LEU A 133 15.00 -16.48 -2.32
CA LEU A 133 15.53 -15.22 -2.84
C LEU A 133 15.04 -14.92 -4.26
N ALA A 134 15.03 -15.93 -5.14
CA ALA A 134 14.52 -15.77 -6.51
C ALA A 134 13.01 -15.47 -6.50
N GLY A 135 12.24 -16.19 -5.68
CA GLY A 135 10.81 -15.93 -5.51
C GLY A 135 10.51 -14.56 -4.90
N GLN A 136 11.39 -14.02 -4.04
CA GLN A 136 11.28 -12.65 -3.53
C GLN A 136 11.63 -11.62 -4.60
N ALA A 137 12.73 -11.80 -5.34
CA ALA A 137 13.16 -10.88 -6.40
C ALA A 137 12.12 -10.78 -7.53
N ILE A 138 11.61 -11.92 -8.01
CA ILE A 138 10.53 -11.95 -9.01
C ILE A 138 9.28 -11.29 -8.45
N GLY A 139 8.91 -11.60 -7.21
CA GLY A 139 7.78 -10.98 -6.54
C GLY A 139 7.91 -9.46 -6.46
N LEU A 140 9.10 -8.95 -6.13
CA LEU A 140 9.37 -7.52 -6.09
C LEU A 140 9.19 -6.87 -7.47
N VAL A 141 9.81 -7.43 -8.51
CA VAL A 141 9.69 -6.91 -9.88
C VAL A 141 8.23 -6.89 -10.34
N LEU A 142 7.48 -7.96 -10.10
CA LEU A 142 6.06 -8.03 -10.44
C LEU A 142 5.22 -7.03 -9.64
N ASN A 143 5.53 -6.79 -8.37
CA ASN A 143 4.84 -5.78 -7.55
C ASN A 143 5.13 -4.36 -8.04
N ILE A 144 6.37 -4.07 -8.45
CA ILE A 144 6.74 -2.78 -9.07
C ILE A 144 5.93 -2.59 -10.36
N ALA A 145 5.91 -3.60 -11.23
CA ALA A 145 5.14 -3.56 -12.47
C ALA A 145 3.64 -3.37 -12.19
N ALA A 146 3.07 -4.11 -11.25
CA ALA A 146 1.68 -3.93 -10.82
C ALA A 146 1.42 -2.52 -10.27
N GLY A 147 2.33 -1.99 -9.46
CA GLY A 147 2.25 -0.63 -8.95
C GLY A 147 2.17 0.40 -10.09
N MET A 148 3.08 0.29 -11.07
CA MET A 148 3.18 1.21 -12.19
C MET A 148 2.05 1.09 -13.22
N TYR A 149 1.58 -0.12 -13.50
CA TYR A 149 0.65 -0.39 -14.60
C TYR A 149 -0.78 -0.65 -14.15
N VAL A 150 -1.01 -1.06 -12.90
CA VAL A 150 -2.34 -1.35 -12.36
C VAL A 150 -2.77 -0.26 -11.38
N VAL A 151 -1.98 0.01 -10.35
CA VAL A 151 -2.40 0.89 -9.25
C VAL A 151 -2.33 2.36 -9.65
N LEU A 152 -1.19 2.79 -10.19
CA LEU A 152 -0.90 4.19 -10.47
C LEU A 152 -1.82 4.83 -11.53
N PRO A 153 -2.21 4.16 -12.64
CA PRO A 153 -3.21 4.71 -13.57
C PRO A 153 -4.59 4.91 -12.93
N ARG A 154 -4.95 4.08 -11.94
CA ARG A 154 -6.23 4.19 -11.23
C ARG A 154 -6.22 5.32 -10.20
N GLN A 155 -5.09 5.52 -9.52
CA GLN A 155 -4.86 6.71 -8.70
C GLN A 155 -4.97 7.98 -9.55
N ALA A 156 -4.29 8.00 -10.70
CA ALA A 156 -4.32 9.11 -11.65
C ALA A 156 -5.75 9.43 -12.11
N ARG A 157 -6.49 8.41 -12.57
CA ARG A 157 -7.89 8.58 -12.98
C ARG A 157 -8.74 9.16 -11.85
N ARG A 158 -8.59 8.66 -10.63
CA ARG A 158 -9.41 9.11 -9.49
C ARG A 158 -9.10 10.54 -9.08
N LEU A 159 -7.83 10.93 -9.10
CA LEU A 159 -7.40 12.31 -8.85
C LEU A 159 -7.92 13.28 -9.91
N ARG A 160 -7.91 12.88 -11.19
CA ARG A 160 -8.46 13.69 -12.30
C ARG A 160 -9.96 13.93 -12.15
N LEU A 161 -10.72 12.86 -11.88
CA LEU A 161 -12.16 12.97 -11.61
C LEU A 161 -12.46 13.89 -10.42
N GLN A 162 -11.62 13.86 -9.39
CA GLN A 162 -11.75 14.74 -8.22
C GLN A 162 -11.27 16.18 -8.46
N ALA A 163 -10.41 16.39 -9.46
CA ALA A 163 -9.94 17.71 -9.89
C ALA A 163 -10.93 18.41 -10.86
N GLY A 164 -12.00 17.73 -11.29
CA GLY A 164 -12.98 18.28 -12.21
C GLY A 164 -12.57 18.21 -13.68
N GLU A 165 -11.50 17.49 -14.02
CA GLU A 165 -11.16 17.21 -15.42
C GLU A 165 -12.08 16.10 -15.94
N SER A 166 -12.83 16.39 -17.02
CA SER A 166 -13.64 15.42 -17.75
C SER A 166 -12.78 14.24 -18.23
N ALA A 167 -13.33 13.04 -18.07
CA ALA A 167 -12.66 11.74 -18.28
C ALA A 167 -12.09 11.56 -19.69
#